data_AF-A0A183P6S3-F1
#
_entry.id   AF-A0A183P6S3-F1
#
_cell.length_a   1.000
_cell.length_b   1.000
_cell.length_c   1.000
_cell.angle_alpha   90.00
_cell.angle_beta   90.00
_cell.angle_gamma   90.00
#
_symmetry.space_group_name_H-M   'P 1'
#
loop_
_entity.id
_entity.type
_entity.pdbx_description
1 polymer ?
#
loop_
_entity_poly.entity_id
_entity_poly.type
_entity_poly.pdbx_seq_one_letter_code
_entity_poly.pdbx_strand_id
1 'polypeptide(L)'
;LEYDSKFKYLFVTSRYIVWGSSLCKHYQFDLQTNILNHPTLLHQPNVNTLFNVLDDNQLLDSAYNFPLYRRWFIAFVLDTLRNSLSHGGGSVLGGGSRKAKSFHISIDSGGRLTKIHANFFIRVLKILSQPENHMFQPIWNCLLAKPAIDLRYVPEFLRLFFSTNNKFTIERQWIVRLCVDSLGDPADYLVMENSLVFKHILCAYSLPSADMSFKFSVLRLLVNATKHSRIVHALIRFHAILLWLSRHATASISSEEQRKLFLCILENIHNALAEKSSNQPIMDIVNLIKDECS
;
A
#
# COMPACT_ATOMS: atom_id res chain seq x y z
N LEU A 1 42.77 -20.05 -15.43
CA LEU A 1 42.61 -18.65 -15.02
C LEU A 1 42.07 -17.76 -16.15
N GLU A 2 42.50 -17.94 -17.42
CA GLU A 2 41.93 -17.21 -18.57
C GLU A 2 40.50 -17.61 -18.97
N TYR A 3 40.08 -18.84 -18.66
CA TYR A 3 38.70 -19.27 -18.91
C TYR A 3 37.71 -18.48 -18.05
N ASP A 4 37.96 -18.31 -16.75
CA ASP A 4 37.02 -17.64 -15.84
C ASP A 4 36.75 -16.18 -16.22
N SER A 5 37.75 -15.45 -16.72
CA SER A 5 37.60 -14.05 -17.15
C SER A 5 36.75 -13.93 -18.41
N LYS A 6 36.89 -14.83 -19.39
CA LYS A 6 36.09 -14.81 -20.63
C LYS A 6 34.62 -15.11 -20.36
N PHE A 7 34.32 -16.03 -19.45
CA PHE A 7 32.95 -16.28 -19.00
C PHE A 7 32.42 -15.11 -18.17
N LYS A 8 33.22 -14.52 -17.27
CA LYS A 8 32.79 -13.34 -16.52
C LYS A 8 32.39 -12.18 -17.43
N TYR A 9 33.12 -11.92 -18.52
CA TYR A 9 32.75 -10.93 -19.53
C TYR A 9 31.46 -11.28 -20.28
N LEU A 10 31.30 -12.55 -20.69
CA LEU A 10 30.11 -13.01 -21.42
C LEU A 10 28.82 -12.85 -20.61
N PHE A 11 28.89 -13.05 -19.29
CA PHE A 11 27.77 -12.93 -18.34
C PHE A 11 27.56 -11.50 -17.82
N VAL A 12 28.53 -10.60 -18.00
CA VAL A 12 28.31 -9.14 -17.82
C VAL A 12 27.56 -8.58 -19.02
N THR A 13 27.83 -9.10 -20.23
CA THR A 13 27.16 -8.67 -21.47
C THR A 13 25.81 -9.37 -21.73
N SER A 14 25.62 -10.57 -21.18
CA SER A 14 24.39 -11.36 -21.28
C SER A 14 23.65 -11.28 -19.95
N ARG A 15 22.32 -11.13 -19.91
CA ARG A 15 21.51 -10.86 -18.69
C ARG A 15 21.45 -12.02 -17.66
N TYR A 16 22.57 -12.62 -17.30
CA TYR A 16 22.69 -13.79 -16.41
C TYR A 16 23.47 -13.42 -15.15
N ILE A 17 23.00 -13.90 -13.99
CA ILE A 17 23.60 -13.56 -12.69
C ILE A 17 24.66 -14.57 -12.34
N VAL A 18 25.81 -14.12 -11.86
CA VAL A 18 26.84 -15.01 -11.32
C VAL A 18 26.90 -14.83 -9.82
N TRP A 19 26.58 -15.86 -9.04
CA TRP A 19 26.72 -15.84 -7.58
C TRP A 19 27.73 -16.88 -7.12
N GLY A 20 28.55 -16.57 -6.12
CA GLY A 20 29.55 -17.50 -5.57
C GLY A 20 30.90 -17.54 -6.31
N SER A 21 31.77 -18.47 -5.90
CA SER A 21 33.19 -18.51 -6.28
C SER A 21 33.50 -19.20 -7.61
N SER A 22 32.50 -19.80 -8.28
CA SER A 22 32.69 -20.58 -9.50
C SER A 22 31.42 -20.62 -10.34
N LEU A 23 31.54 -20.32 -11.62
CA LEU A 23 30.47 -20.34 -12.62
C LEU A 23 29.93 -21.75 -12.89
N CYS A 24 30.83 -22.73 -12.96
CA CYS A 24 30.53 -24.14 -13.23
C CYS A 24 29.64 -24.79 -12.17
N LYS A 25 29.54 -24.19 -10.99
CA LYS A 25 28.62 -24.65 -9.94
C LYS A 25 27.18 -24.24 -10.19
N HIS A 26 26.93 -23.26 -11.06
CA HIS A 26 25.60 -22.66 -11.22
C HIS A 26 25.06 -22.84 -12.63
N TYR A 27 25.95 -22.91 -13.62
CA TYR A 27 25.61 -23.06 -15.03
C TYR A 27 26.35 -24.24 -15.66
N GLN A 28 25.62 -25.03 -16.43
CA GLN A 28 26.15 -26.03 -17.33
C GLN A 28 26.22 -25.44 -18.74
N PHE A 29 27.32 -25.70 -19.43
CA PHE A 29 27.55 -25.29 -20.81
C PHE A 29 27.62 -26.53 -21.67
N ASP A 30 26.92 -26.53 -22.80
CA ASP A 30 27.06 -27.61 -23.77
C ASP A 30 28.41 -27.48 -24.49
N LEU A 31 29.33 -28.38 -24.16
CA LEU A 31 30.70 -28.38 -24.66
C LEU A 31 30.80 -28.92 -26.10
N GLN A 32 29.73 -29.53 -26.63
CA GLN A 32 29.80 -30.23 -27.92
C GLN A 32 29.71 -29.31 -29.14
N THR A 33 29.13 -28.11 -29.01
CA THR A 33 28.87 -27.23 -30.15
C THR A 33 29.79 -26.01 -30.25
N ASN A 34 30.73 -25.80 -29.31
CA ASN A 34 31.60 -24.61 -29.27
C ASN A 34 30.84 -23.26 -29.31
N ILE A 35 29.52 -23.28 -29.07
CA ILE A 35 28.64 -22.13 -29.12
C ILE A 35 28.13 -21.89 -27.69
N LEU A 36 28.79 -20.93 -27.02
CA LEU A 36 28.53 -20.46 -25.65
C LEU A 36 27.22 -19.67 -25.50
N ASN A 37 26.17 -19.99 -26.26
CA ASN A 37 25.05 -19.05 -26.45
C ASN A 37 23.89 -19.22 -25.46
N HIS A 38 23.81 -20.30 -24.68
CA HIS A 38 22.72 -20.50 -23.73
C HIS A 38 23.13 -21.42 -22.55
N PRO A 39 23.60 -20.86 -21.43
CA PRO A 39 23.92 -21.65 -20.25
C PRO A 39 22.65 -22.23 -19.62
N THR A 40 22.65 -23.53 -19.29
CA THR A 40 21.54 -24.18 -18.57
C THR A 40 21.77 -24.09 -17.05
N LEU A 41 20.73 -23.74 -16.29
CA LEU A 41 20.86 -23.51 -14.85
C LEU A 41 20.87 -24.84 -14.07
N LEU A 42 21.93 -25.08 -13.31
CA LEU A 42 22.08 -26.28 -12.46
C LEU A 42 21.53 -26.08 -11.05
N HIS A 43 21.86 -24.94 -10.44
CA HIS A 43 21.50 -24.62 -9.07
C HIS A 43 20.87 -23.24 -9.00
N GLN A 44 19.95 -23.07 -8.04
CA GLN A 44 19.28 -21.79 -7.80
C GLN A 44 20.07 -20.96 -6.77
N PRO A 45 20.15 -19.62 -6.89
CA PRO A 45 20.80 -18.79 -5.90
C PRO A 45 20.08 -18.84 -4.55
N ASN A 46 20.85 -18.81 -3.47
CA ASN A 46 20.32 -18.59 -2.12
C ASN A 46 20.04 -17.09 -1.91
N VAL A 47 19.16 -16.77 -0.96
CA VAL A 47 18.72 -15.41 -0.61
C VAL A 47 19.90 -14.51 -0.25
N ASN A 48 20.76 -14.96 0.67
CA ASN A 48 21.97 -14.21 1.05
C ASN A 48 22.93 -14.00 -0.13
N THR A 49 22.96 -14.93 -1.09
CA THR A 49 23.84 -14.79 -2.26
C THR A 49 23.28 -13.83 -3.30
N LEU A 50 21.96 -13.64 -3.39
CA LEU A 50 21.33 -12.63 -4.25
C LEU A 50 21.53 -11.21 -3.71
N PHE A 51 21.31 -11.00 -2.41
CA PHE A 51 21.49 -9.69 -1.76
C PHE A 51 22.95 -9.23 -1.74
N ASN A 52 23.90 -10.16 -1.74
CA ASN A 52 25.33 -9.82 -1.79
C ASN A 52 25.84 -9.47 -3.20
N VAL A 53 25.06 -9.75 -4.26
CA VAL A 53 25.55 -9.75 -5.65
C VAL A 53 24.96 -8.64 -6.51
N LEU A 54 23.85 -7.99 -6.12
CA LEU A 54 23.08 -7.15 -7.05
C LEU A 54 22.62 -5.82 -6.43
N ASP A 55 22.79 -4.75 -7.21
CA ASP A 55 22.08 -3.47 -7.06
C ASP A 55 20.55 -3.66 -7.25
N ASP A 56 19.73 -2.77 -6.69
CA ASP A 56 18.25 -2.84 -6.71
C ASP A 56 17.65 -3.16 -8.09
N ASN A 57 18.20 -2.55 -9.14
CA ASN A 57 17.74 -2.74 -10.53
C ASN A 57 18.13 -4.11 -11.09
N GLN A 58 19.34 -4.58 -10.78
CA GLN A 58 19.79 -5.89 -11.23
C GLN A 58 19.04 -7.00 -10.50
N LEU A 59 18.66 -6.80 -9.23
CA LEU A 59 17.89 -7.77 -8.45
C LEU A 59 16.47 -7.96 -9.00
N LEU A 60 15.84 -6.89 -9.49
CA LEU A 60 14.56 -6.97 -10.19
C LEU A 60 14.65 -7.77 -11.50
N ASP A 61 15.60 -7.41 -12.37
CA ASP A 61 15.81 -8.10 -13.65
C ASP A 61 16.15 -9.58 -13.43
N SER A 62 16.91 -9.85 -12.37
CA SER A 62 17.25 -11.18 -11.90
C SER A 62 16.05 -12.00 -11.48
N ALA A 63 15.15 -11.41 -10.68
CA ALA A 63 13.91 -12.04 -10.27
C ALA A 63 12.97 -12.32 -11.46
N TYR A 64 13.05 -11.50 -12.51
CA TYR A 64 12.29 -11.69 -13.74
C TYR A 64 12.81 -12.86 -14.58
N ASN A 65 14.15 -12.97 -14.72
CA ASN A 65 14.80 -13.99 -15.55
C ASN A 65 14.94 -15.35 -14.87
N PHE A 66 15.02 -15.37 -13.53
CA PHE A 66 15.18 -16.59 -12.74
C PHE A 66 13.91 -16.88 -11.93
N PRO A 67 13.03 -17.76 -12.44
CA PRO A 67 11.78 -18.11 -11.80
C PRO A 67 11.97 -18.97 -10.54
N LEU A 68 12.52 -18.39 -9.47
CA LEU A 68 12.56 -18.95 -8.11
C LEU A 68 11.16 -18.85 -7.50
N TYR A 69 10.19 -19.50 -8.13
CA TYR A 69 8.79 -19.13 -8.00
C TYR A 69 8.24 -19.37 -6.59
N ARG A 70 7.69 -18.28 -6.03
CA ARG A 70 6.80 -18.17 -4.86
C ARG A 70 7.44 -18.36 -3.49
N ARG A 71 8.24 -19.40 -3.24
CA ARG A 71 8.77 -19.64 -1.88
C ARG A 71 9.64 -18.50 -1.37
N TRP A 72 10.45 -17.91 -2.26
CA TRP A 72 11.33 -16.80 -1.90
C TRP A 72 10.55 -15.52 -1.58
N PHE A 73 9.64 -15.11 -2.46
CA PHE A 73 8.78 -13.94 -2.22
C PHE A 73 7.96 -14.06 -0.94
N ILE A 74 7.44 -15.27 -0.67
CA ILE A 74 6.72 -15.55 0.57
C ILE A 74 7.67 -15.41 1.76
N ALA A 75 8.86 -16.03 1.73
CA ALA A 75 9.83 -15.93 2.82
C ALA A 75 10.24 -14.47 3.08
N PHE A 76 10.55 -13.71 2.03
CA PHE A 76 10.91 -12.30 2.14
C PHE A 76 9.79 -11.46 2.76
N VAL A 77 8.54 -11.64 2.32
CA VAL A 77 7.39 -10.94 2.89
C VAL A 77 7.14 -11.35 4.34
N LEU A 78 7.30 -12.64 4.68
CA LEU A 78 7.17 -13.12 6.05
C LEU A 78 8.27 -12.56 6.96
N ASP A 79 9.51 -12.48 6.48
CA ASP A 79 10.62 -11.86 7.23
C ASP A 79 10.39 -10.36 7.40
N THR A 80 9.93 -9.67 6.35
CA THR A 80 9.55 -8.25 6.44
C THR A 80 8.43 -8.05 7.47
N LEU A 81 7.40 -8.89 7.45
CA LEU A 81 6.31 -8.84 8.43
C LEU A 81 6.81 -9.13 9.85
N ARG A 82 7.65 -10.15 10.03
CA ARG A 82 8.26 -10.50 11.33
C ARG A 82 9.11 -9.36 11.87
N ASN A 83 9.92 -8.74 11.02
CA ASN A 83 10.71 -7.57 11.36
C ASN A 83 9.79 -6.38 11.71
N SER A 84 8.72 -6.16 10.94
CA SER A 84 7.75 -5.09 11.21
C SER A 84 7.05 -5.27 12.56
N LEU A 85 6.68 -6.50 12.91
CA LEU A 85 6.03 -6.82 14.19
C LEU A 85 7.02 -6.72 15.37
N SER A 86 8.26 -7.16 15.19
CA SER A 86 9.30 -7.05 16.22
C SER A 86 9.75 -5.61 16.47
N HIS A 87 9.84 -4.79 15.42
CA HIS A 87 10.19 -3.36 15.54
C HIS A 87 8.97 -2.51 15.92
N GLY A 88 7.76 -2.93 15.53
CA GLY A 88 6.48 -2.24 15.78
C GLY A 88 5.82 -2.55 17.13
N GLY A 89 6.41 -3.41 17.95
CA GLY A 89 5.93 -3.75 19.30
C GLY A 89 6.63 -3.03 20.45
N GLY A 90 7.73 -2.33 20.19
CA GLY A 90 8.49 -1.60 21.21
C GLY A 90 9.99 -1.59 20.93
N SER A 91 10.57 -0.40 20.92
CA SER A 91 11.98 -0.12 21.22
C SER A 91 13.06 -0.90 20.45
N VAL A 92 13.45 -0.45 19.26
CA VAL A 92 14.86 -0.51 18.79
C VAL A 92 15.01 0.62 17.75
N LEU A 93 15.37 1.85 18.12
CA LEU A 93 16.75 2.32 18.32
C LEU A 93 16.74 3.54 19.26
N GLY A 94 17.33 3.40 20.44
CA GLY A 94 18.07 4.46 21.14
C GLY A 94 17.47 5.87 21.29
N GLY A 95 16.17 6.02 21.51
CA GLY A 95 15.58 7.34 21.76
C GLY A 95 14.27 7.24 22.50
N GLY A 96 14.25 7.64 23.78
CA GLY A 96 13.03 7.76 24.55
C GLY A 96 12.02 8.64 23.80
N SER A 97 10.92 8.06 23.33
CA SER A 97 9.82 8.83 22.75
C SER A 97 8.58 8.61 23.60
N ARG A 98 8.21 9.71 24.25
CA ARG A 98 6.91 9.99 24.86
C ARG A 98 5.81 9.27 24.10
N LYS A 99 4.97 8.49 24.80
CA LYS A 99 3.74 7.90 24.26
C LYS A 99 3.02 8.95 23.41
N ALA A 100 3.08 8.82 22.08
CA ALA A 100 2.44 9.75 21.18
C ALA A 100 0.93 9.56 21.38
N LYS A 101 0.30 10.46 22.13
CA LYS A 101 -1.15 10.54 22.21
C LYS A 101 -1.62 11.26 20.95
N SER A 102 -2.27 10.54 20.05
CA SER A 102 -3.14 11.15 19.04
C SER A 102 -4.58 10.92 19.49
N PHE A 103 -5.41 11.97 19.53
CA PHE A 103 -6.80 11.91 19.98
C PHE A 103 -7.02 11.35 21.41
N HIS A 104 -6.11 11.62 22.36
CA HIS A 104 -6.18 11.06 23.74
C HIS A 104 -6.22 9.52 23.80
N ILE A 105 -5.82 8.83 22.72
CA ILE A 105 -5.76 7.37 22.62
C ILE A 105 -4.29 6.96 22.58
N SER A 106 -3.94 5.90 23.31
CA SER A 106 -2.66 5.22 23.08
C SER A 106 -2.67 4.66 21.67
N ILE A 107 -1.75 5.10 20.80
CA ILE A 107 -1.50 4.52 19.46
C ILE A 107 -0.93 3.09 19.57
N ASP A 108 -1.02 2.47 20.74
CA ASP A 108 -0.77 1.08 20.90
C ASP A 108 -1.95 0.35 20.25
N SER A 109 -1.77 -0.12 19.02
CA SER A 109 -2.56 -1.22 18.46
C SER A 109 -2.45 -2.50 19.34
N GLY A 110 -1.88 -2.42 20.55
CA GLY A 110 -1.63 -3.53 21.46
C GLY A 110 -0.66 -4.56 20.90
N GLY A 111 0.23 -4.15 19.99
CA GLY A 111 1.04 -5.09 19.20
C GLY A 111 0.24 -5.90 18.16
N ARG A 112 -1.02 -5.53 17.88
CA ARG A 112 -1.87 -6.20 16.89
C ARG A 112 -1.64 -5.57 15.51
N LEU A 113 -1.50 -6.45 14.52
CA LEU A 113 -1.44 -6.04 13.11
C LEU A 113 -2.79 -5.46 12.69
N THR A 114 -2.83 -4.19 12.29
CA THR A 114 -4.08 -3.58 11.80
C THR A 114 -4.49 -4.19 10.46
N LYS A 115 -5.77 -4.07 10.10
CA LYS A 115 -6.30 -4.67 8.88
C LYS A 115 -5.65 -4.08 7.63
N ILE A 116 -5.23 -2.82 7.70
CA ILE A 116 -4.44 -2.14 6.64
C ILE A 116 -3.17 -2.90 6.33
N HIS A 117 -2.38 -3.22 7.34
CA HIS A 117 -1.11 -3.91 7.14
C HIS A 117 -1.33 -5.35 6.68
N ALA A 118 -2.30 -6.05 7.28
CA ALA A 118 -2.67 -7.40 6.84
C ALA A 118 -3.06 -7.43 5.35
N ASN A 119 -3.96 -6.54 4.93
CA ASN A 119 -4.39 -6.43 3.54
C ASN A 119 -3.28 -5.97 2.61
N PHE A 120 -2.36 -5.11 3.09
CA PHE A 120 -1.18 -4.71 2.34
C PHE A 120 -0.35 -5.94 2.00
N PHE A 121 0.08 -6.72 3.01
CA PHE A 121 0.90 -7.91 2.79
C PHE A 121 0.20 -8.97 1.91
N ILE A 122 -1.10 -9.18 2.08
CA ILE A 122 -1.88 -10.08 1.21
C ILE A 122 -1.83 -9.61 -0.25
N ARG A 123 -2.01 -8.32 -0.52
CA ARG A 123 -1.94 -7.77 -1.88
C ARG A 123 -0.54 -7.82 -2.47
N VAL A 124 0.47 -7.53 -1.64
CA VAL A 124 1.88 -7.65 -2.02
C VAL A 124 2.19 -9.07 -2.46
N LEU A 125 1.83 -10.09 -1.67
CA LEU A 125 2.04 -11.50 -2.05
C LEU A 125 1.39 -11.86 -3.39
N LYS A 126 0.19 -11.32 -3.66
CA LYS A 126 -0.50 -11.50 -4.95
C LYS A 126 0.25 -10.83 -6.10
N ILE A 127 0.77 -9.61 -5.90
CA ILE A 127 1.53 -8.86 -6.89
C ILE A 127 2.89 -9.52 -7.17
N LEU A 128 3.58 -10.01 -6.14
CA LEU A 128 4.86 -10.70 -6.29
C LEU A 128 4.74 -12.01 -7.07
N SER A 129 3.53 -12.56 -7.16
CA SER A 129 3.24 -13.72 -8.01
C SER A 129 3.01 -13.34 -9.49
N GLN A 130 3.03 -12.05 -9.83
CA GLN A 130 2.68 -11.49 -11.15
C GLN A 130 3.67 -10.39 -11.56
N PRO A 131 4.88 -10.73 -12.03
CA PRO A 131 5.92 -9.75 -12.37
C PRO A 131 5.52 -8.81 -13.52
N GLU A 132 4.60 -9.24 -14.39
CA GLU A 132 4.01 -8.43 -15.47
C GLU A 132 3.12 -7.27 -14.95
N ASN A 133 2.74 -7.29 -13.67
CA ASN A 133 1.86 -6.27 -13.11
C ASN A 133 2.63 -4.97 -12.93
N HIS A 134 2.04 -3.86 -13.37
CA HIS A 134 2.61 -2.53 -13.18
C HIS A 134 2.95 -2.21 -11.70
N MET A 135 2.14 -2.72 -10.76
CA MET A 135 2.39 -2.53 -9.32
C MET A 135 3.56 -3.34 -8.78
N PHE A 136 4.13 -4.28 -9.54
CA PHE A 136 5.27 -5.09 -9.09
C PHE A 136 6.45 -4.20 -8.74
N GLN A 137 6.85 -3.29 -9.62
CA GLN A 137 8.03 -2.47 -9.43
C GLN A 137 7.91 -1.50 -8.22
N PRO A 138 6.84 -0.70 -8.07
CA PRO A 138 6.69 0.17 -6.90
C PRO A 138 6.68 -0.58 -5.57
N ILE A 139 6.03 -1.76 -5.54
CA ILE A 139 5.93 -2.59 -4.33
C ILE A 139 7.25 -3.31 -4.04
N TRP A 140 7.95 -3.79 -5.06
CA TRP A 140 9.25 -4.41 -4.91
C TRP A 140 10.26 -3.42 -4.34
N ASN A 141 10.29 -2.19 -4.87
CA ASN A 141 11.16 -1.14 -4.36
C ASN A 141 10.81 -0.72 -2.93
N CYS A 142 9.52 -0.71 -2.57
CA CYS A 142 9.10 -0.51 -1.18
C CYS A 142 9.72 -1.54 -0.23
N LEU A 143 9.66 -2.81 -0.64
CA LEU A 143 10.12 -3.95 0.12
C LEU A 143 11.64 -3.96 0.26
N LEU A 144 12.38 -3.64 -0.80
CA LEU A 144 13.84 -3.55 -0.77
C LEU A 144 14.35 -2.35 0.04
N ALA A 145 13.63 -1.22 0.00
CA ALA A 145 14.09 0.00 0.63
C ALA A 145 14.23 -0.10 2.16
N LYS A 146 13.43 -0.96 2.82
CA LYS A 146 13.48 -1.13 4.28
C LYS A 146 13.24 -2.59 4.67
N PRO A 147 14.05 -3.15 5.60
CA PRO A 147 13.86 -4.52 6.09
C PRO A 147 12.61 -4.70 6.98
N ALA A 148 11.95 -3.59 7.34
CA ALA A 148 10.72 -3.56 8.12
C ALA A 148 9.83 -2.39 7.66
N ILE A 149 8.52 -2.57 7.76
CA ILE A 149 7.51 -1.57 7.46
C ILE A 149 7.03 -0.95 8.78
N ASP A 150 6.93 0.38 8.82
CA ASP A 150 6.43 1.10 9.99
C ASP A 150 4.91 0.93 10.11
N LEU A 151 4.47 0.15 11.11
CA LEU A 151 3.07 -0.20 11.32
C LEU A 151 2.21 0.95 11.88
N ARG A 152 2.78 2.15 12.06
CA ARG A 152 2.03 3.35 12.49
C ARG A 152 1.41 4.12 11.33
N TYR A 153 1.85 3.82 10.11
CA TYR A 153 1.50 4.55 8.89
C TYR A 153 1.05 3.57 7.81
N VAL A 154 0.17 4.02 6.92
CA VAL A 154 -0.16 3.30 5.70
C VAL A 154 1.12 3.16 4.83
N PRO A 155 1.53 1.93 4.47
CA PRO A 155 2.77 1.72 3.74
C PRO A 155 2.76 2.45 2.39
N GLU A 156 3.81 3.23 2.13
CA GLU A 156 4.04 3.95 0.86
C GLU A 156 2.89 4.84 0.37
N PHE A 157 2.02 5.30 1.28
CA PHE A 157 0.83 6.06 0.88
C PHE A 157 1.14 7.27 0.00
N LEU A 158 1.99 8.18 0.48
CA LEU A 158 2.31 9.40 -0.26
C LEU A 158 3.01 9.11 -1.60
N ARG A 159 3.91 8.13 -1.63
CA ARG A 159 4.65 7.75 -2.85
C ARG A 159 3.71 7.26 -3.94
N LEU A 160 2.81 6.33 -3.61
CA LEU A 160 1.87 5.75 -4.57
C LEU A 160 0.74 6.72 -4.92
N PHE A 161 0.29 7.54 -3.97
CA PHE A 161 -0.80 8.48 -4.19
C PHE A 161 -0.38 9.66 -5.09
N PHE A 162 0.85 10.16 -4.93
CA PHE A 162 1.44 11.24 -5.72
C PHE A 162 2.47 10.74 -6.74
N SER A 163 2.27 9.53 -7.25
CA SER A 163 3.16 8.96 -8.25
C SER A 163 3.27 9.85 -9.49
N THR A 164 4.49 10.04 -9.97
CA THR A 164 4.80 10.78 -11.20
C THR A 164 4.89 9.87 -12.43
N ASN A 165 4.52 8.60 -12.30
CA ASN A 165 4.61 7.62 -13.36
C ASN A 165 3.52 7.84 -14.42
N ASN A 166 3.75 7.40 -15.66
CA ASN A 166 2.76 7.48 -16.74
C ASN A 166 1.45 6.76 -16.40
N LYS A 167 1.51 5.77 -15.50
CA LYS A 167 0.37 4.99 -15.00
C LYS A 167 -0.01 5.36 -13.56
N PHE A 168 0.24 6.60 -13.13
CA PHE A 168 -0.04 7.08 -11.76
C PHE A 168 -1.47 6.80 -11.28
N THR A 169 -2.47 6.82 -12.18
CA THR A 169 -3.85 6.48 -11.85
C THR A 169 -3.98 5.08 -11.27
N ILE A 170 -3.23 4.11 -11.78
CA ILE A 170 -3.24 2.71 -11.30
C ILE A 170 -2.65 2.64 -9.89
N GLU A 171 -1.50 3.28 -9.67
CA GLU A 171 -0.82 3.31 -8.37
C GLU A 171 -1.68 4.00 -7.29
N ARG A 172 -2.22 5.17 -7.62
CA ARG A 172 -3.14 5.94 -6.76
C ARG A 172 -4.41 5.15 -6.45
N GLN A 173 -5.01 4.52 -7.45
CA GLN A 173 -6.22 3.72 -7.26
C GLN A 173 -5.93 2.46 -6.42
N TRP A 174 -4.75 1.85 -6.57
CA TRP A 174 -4.35 0.70 -5.79
C TRP A 174 -4.28 1.02 -4.30
N ILE A 175 -3.60 2.13 -3.94
CA ILE A 175 -3.44 2.52 -2.54
C ILE A 175 -4.75 2.99 -1.89
N VAL A 176 -5.62 3.67 -2.65
CA VAL A 176 -6.94 4.05 -2.15
C VAL A 176 -7.82 2.82 -1.94
N ARG A 177 -7.81 1.84 -2.86
CA ARG A 177 -8.54 0.57 -2.67
C ARG A 177 -8.04 -0.20 -1.45
N LEU A 178 -6.73 -0.22 -1.20
CA LEU A 178 -6.19 -0.78 0.03
C LEU A 178 -6.83 -0.12 1.25
N CYS A 179 -6.94 1.21 1.28
CA CYS A 179 -7.59 1.92 2.39
C CYS A 179 -9.07 1.55 2.51
N VAL A 180 -9.83 1.57 1.40
CA VAL A 180 -11.26 1.21 1.38
C VAL A 180 -11.51 -0.16 1.99
N ASP A 181 -10.76 -1.17 1.56
CA ASP A 181 -10.98 -2.57 1.96
C ASP A 181 -10.48 -2.86 3.39
N SER A 182 -9.68 -1.95 3.94
CA SER A 182 -9.03 -2.10 5.24
C SER A 182 -9.67 -1.33 6.38
N LEU A 183 -10.46 -0.29 6.12
CA LEU A 183 -11.13 0.45 7.18
C LEU A 183 -12.27 -0.38 7.77
N GLY A 184 -12.08 -0.94 8.97
CA GLY A 184 -13.12 -1.67 9.70
C GLY A 184 -13.20 -1.39 11.20
N ASP A 185 -12.18 -0.76 11.76
CA ASP A 185 -12.12 -0.41 13.18
C ASP A 185 -11.48 0.98 13.38
N PRO A 186 -11.73 1.70 14.50
CA PRO A 186 -11.07 2.97 14.77
C PRO A 186 -9.54 2.89 14.83
N ALA A 187 -8.95 1.71 15.12
CA ALA A 187 -7.50 1.53 15.04
C ALA A 187 -6.98 1.69 13.59
N ASP A 188 -7.70 1.17 12.60
CA ASP A 188 -7.37 1.35 11.18
C ASP A 188 -7.48 2.83 10.79
N TYR A 189 -8.50 3.53 11.29
CA TYR A 189 -8.66 4.96 11.08
C TYR A 189 -7.46 5.76 11.58
N LEU A 190 -6.92 5.45 12.76
CA LEU A 190 -5.76 6.14 13.31
C LEU A 190 -4.51 6.01 12.43
N VAL A 191 -4.26 4.83 11.86
CA VAL A 191 -3.15 4.62 10.92
C VAL A 191 -3.36 5.45 9.65
N MET A 192 -4.58 5.50 9.12
CA MET A 192 -4.92 6.34 7.96
C MET A 192 -4.77 7.83 8.28
N GLU A 193 -5.16 8.26 9.47
CA GLU A 193 -5.05 9.65 9.90
C GLU A 193 -3.58 10.06 10.10
N ASN A 194 -2.75 9.19 10.68
CA ASN A 194 -1.30 9.41 10.79
C ASN A 194 -0.64 9.59 9.42
N SER A 195 -1.12 8.88 8.39
CA SER A 195 -0.68 9.03 7.00
C SER A 195 -1.41 10.14 6.23
N LEU A 196 -2.27 10.91 6.91
CA LEU A 196 -3.07 12.00 6.34
C LEU A 196 -3.94 11.55 5.14
N VAL A 197 -4.40 10.30 5.13
CA VAL A 197 -5.14 9.71 4.00
C VAL A 197 -6.39 10.54 3.70
N PHE A 198 -7.23 10.79 4.72
CA PHE A 198 -8.49 11.53 4.55
C PHE A 198 -8.28 12.93 3.98
N LYS A 199 -7.26 13.65 4.46
CA LYS A 199 -6.90 14.96 3.93
C LYS A 199 -6.60 14.90 2.43
N HIS A 200 -5.73 13.98 2.01
CA HIS A 200 -5.31 13.89 0.61
C HIS A 200 -6.42 13.40 -0.32
N ILE A 201 -7.21 12.39 0.09
CA ILE A 201 -8.30 11.87 -0.76
C ILE A 201 -9.44 12.87 -0.93
N LEU A 202 -9.78 13.62 0.12
CA LEU A 202 -10.88 14.60 0.07
C LEU A 202 -10.50 15.80 -0.80
N CYS A 203 -9.25 16.26 -0.70
CA CYS A 203 -8.73 17.27 -1.60
C CYS A 203 -8.66 16.77 -3.05
N ALA A 204 -8.20 15.53 -3.25
CA ALA A 204 -8.05 14.96 -4.59
C ALA A 204 -9.39 14.72 -5.29
N TYR A 205 -10.48 14.49 -4.55
CA TYR A 205 -11.81 14.25 -5.12
C TYR A 205 -12.29 15.38 -6.04
N SER A 206 -11.94 16.62 -5.71
CA SER A 206 -12.33 17.80 -6.49
C SER A 206 -11.40 18.08 -7.68
N LEU A 207 -10.30 17.35 -7.83
CA LEU A 207 -9.35 17.59 -8.92
C LEU A 207 -9.89 17.05 -10.26
N PRO A 208 -9.55 17.68 -11.40
CA PRO A 208 -9.89 17.16 -12.72
C PRO A 208 -9.30 15.77 -13.01
N SER A 209 -8.21 15.41 -12.34
CA SER A 209 -7.59 14.08 -12.46
C SER A 209 -8.36 12.97 -11.73
N ALA A 210 -9.43 13.29 -11.00
CA ALA A 210 -10.20 12.32 -10.23
C ALA A 210 -11.21 11.58 -11.11
N ASP A 211 -10.79 10.41 -11.60
CA ASP A 211 -11.66 9.52 -12.37
C ASP A 211 -12.86 9.03 -11.55
N MET A 212 -13.92 8.62 -12.23
CA MET A 212 -15.13 8.11 -11.57
C MET A 212 -14.83 6.92 -10.64
N SER A 213 -13.95 5.99 -11.03
CA SER A 213 -13.54 4.87 -10.17
C SER A 213 -12.88 5.33 -8.87
N PHE A 214 -12.07 6.39 -8.94
CA PHE A 214 -11.43 6.99 -7.77
C PHE A 214 -12.49 7.64 -6.88
N LYS A 215 -13.39 8.45 -7.45
CA LYS A 215 -14.50 9.09 -6.71
C LYS A 215 -15.36 8.06 -5.98
N PHE A 216 -15.74 6.96 -6.64
CA PHE A 216 -16.44 5.86 -5.99
C PHE A 216 -15.67 5.23 -4.84
N SER A 217 -14.34 5.11 -4.97
CA SER A 217 -13.50 4.55 -3.91
C SER A 217 -13.45 5.49 -2.70
N VAL A 218 -13.37 6.80 -2.92
CA VAL A 218 -13.44 7.80 -1.84
C VAL A 218 -14.79 7.73 -1.12
N LEU A 219 -15.90 7.70 -1.86
CA LEU A 219 -17.24 7.59 -1.25
C LEU A 219 -17.41 6.28 -0.46
N ARG A 220 -16.92 5.15 -0.99
CA ARG A 220 -16.94 3.87 -0.26
C ARG A 220 -16.10 3.90 1.01
N LEU A 221 -14.94 4.56 0.98
CA LEU A 221 -14.12 4.76 2.18
C LEU A 221 -14.86 5.58 3.23
N LEU A 222 -15.55 6.65 2.81
CA LEU A 222 -16.37 7.47 3.71
C LEU A 222 -17.55 6.67 4.28
N VAL A 223 -18.24 5.86 3.48
CA VAL A 223 -19.28 4.94 3.99
C VAL A 223 -18.72 3.99 5.05
N ASN A 224 -17.53 3.43 4.84
CA ASN A 224 -16.89 2.56 5.84
C ASN A 224 -16.49 3.34 7.11
N ALA A 225 -16.04 4.58 6.96
CA ALA A 225 -15.68 5.44 8.08
C ALA A 225 -16.90 5.85 8.91
N THR A 226 -18.00 6.20 8.25
CA THR A 226 -19.20 6.74 8.91
C THR A 226 -20.02 5.69 9.66
N LYS A 227 -19.77 4.40 9.43
CA LYS A 227 -20.33 3.30 10.24
C LYS A 227 -19.96 3.40 11.73
N HIS A 228 -18.88 4.09 12.06
CA HIS A 228 -18.42 4.24 13.44
C HIS A 228 -18.65 5.68 13.93
N SER A 229 -19.54 5.86 14.91
CA SER A 229 -19.90 7.16 15.51
C SER A 229 -18.67 7.97 15.97
N ARG A 230 -17.64 7.31 16.53
CA ARG A 230 -16.38 7.98 16.92
C ARG A 230 -15.63 8.59 15.73
N ILE A 231 -15.57 7.87 14.60
CA ILE A 231 -14.89 8.35 13.38
C ILE A 231 -15.69 9.48 12.75
N VAL A 232 -17.03 9.41 12.76
CA VAL A 232 -17.90 10.51 12.30
C VAL A 232 -17.56 11.82 13.00
N HIS A 233 -17.46 11.83 14.33
CA HIS A 233 -17.08 13.02 15.06
C HIS A 233 -15.69 13.54 14.70
N ALA A 234 -14.72 12.64 14.45
CA ALA A 234 -13.39 13.03 13.99
C ALA A 234 -13.45 13.66 12.59
N LEU A 235 -14.21 13.08 11.66
CA LEU A 235 -14.40 13.62 10.31
C LEU A 235 -15.07 15.00 10.32
N ILE A 236 -16.06 15.21 11.19
CA ILE A 236 -16.71 16.53 11.35
C ILE A 236 -15.70 17.55 11.88
N ARG A 237 -14.95 17.19 12.93
CA ARG A 237 -14.05 18.13 13.62
C ARG A 237 -12.79 18.47 12.82
N PHE A 238 -12.15 17.50 12.18
CA PHE A 238 -10.82 17.67 11.58
C PHE A 238 -10.85 17.80 10.06
N HIS A 239 -11.88 17.25 9.41
CA HIS A 239 -11.98 17.21 7.94
C HIS A 239 -13.16 18.02 7.39
N ALA A 240 -13.92 18.71 8.25
CA ALA A 240 -15.09 19.51 7.88
C ALA A 240 -16.04 18.76 6.93
N ILE A 241 -16.27 17.46 7.19
CA ILE A 241 -16.89 16.55 6.21
C ILE A 241 -18.28 17.01 5.76
N LEU A 242 -19.05 17.69 6.61
CA LEU A 242 -20.37 18.21 6.25
C LEU A 242 -20.31 19.30 5.18
N LEU A 243 -19.34 20.21 5.30
CA LEU A 243 -19.10 21.25 4.29
C LEU A 243 -18.59 20.63 2.98
N TRP A 244 -17.76 19.59 3.08
CA TRP A 244 -17.31 18.86 1.91
C TRP A 244 -18.47 18.14 1.20
N LEU A 245 -19.38 17.51 1.96
CA LEU A 245 -20.56 16.84 1.43
C LEU A 245 -21.51 17.82 0.75
N SER A 246 -21.84 18.96 1.37
CA SER A 246 -22.75 19.95 0.77
C SER A 246 -22.21 20.49 -0.57
N ARG A 247 -20.90 20.77 -0.63
CA ARG A 247 -20.26 21.22 -1.87
C ARG A 247 -20.36 20.20 -3.01
N HIS A 248 -20.26 18.91 -2.69
CA HIS A 248 -20.23 17.85 -3.70
C HIS A 248 -21.60 17.22 -3.97
N ALA A 249 -22.56 17.37 -3.07
CA ALA A 249 -23.96 17.03 -3.28
C ALA A 249 -24.56 17.81 -4.45
N THR A 250 -24.38 19.14 -4.44
CA THR A 250 -24.94 20.04 -5.45
C THR A 250 -24.22 19.97 -6.81
N ALA A 251 -22.90 19.75 -6.82
CA ALA A 251 -22.08 19.91 -8.02
C ALA A 251 -21.66 18.60 -8.72
N SER A 252 -21.71 17.44 -8.04
CA SER A 252 -20.98 16.25 -8.49
C SER A 252 -21.79 14.95 -8.56
N ILE A 253 -23.10 14.95 -8.30
CA ILE A 253 -23.92 13.75 -8.43
C ILE A 253 -24.23 13.52 -9.92
N SER A 254 -23.45 12.66 -10.57
CA SER A 254 -23.66 12.30 -11.99
C SER A 254 -24.31 10.93 -12.15
N SER A 255 -24.22 10.07 -11.13
CA SER A 255 -24.69 8.68 -11.17
C SER A 255 -25.57 8.35 -9.97
N GLU A 256 -26.61 7.57 -10.21
CA GLU A 256 -27.52 7.04 -9.18
C GLU A 256 -26.77 6.27 -8.08
N GLU A 257 -25.69 5.56 -8.42
CA GLU A 257 -24.87 4.86 -7.44
C GLU A 257 -24.12 5.83 -6.51
N GLN A 258 -23.66 6.97 -7.03
CA GLN A 258 -23.02 7.99 -6.19
C GLN A 258 -24.04 8.59 -5.22
N ARG A 259 -25.24 8.91 -5.71
CA ARG A 259 -26.34 9.43 -4.89
C ARG A 259 -26.64 8.51 -3.70
N LYS A 260 -26.75 7.20 -3.95
CA LYS A 260 -26.95 6.19 -2.89
C LYS A 260 -25.83 6.20 -1.84
N LEU A 261 -24.57 6.32 -2.26
CA LEU A 261 -23.44 6.40 -1.34
C LEU A 261 -23.47 7.69 -0.51
N PHE A 262 -23.78 8.84 -1.12
CA PHE A 262 -23.94 10.11 -0.41
C PHE A 262 -25.06 10.05 0.64
N LEU A 263 -26.24 9.55 0.27
CA LEU A 263 -27.35 9.39 1.20
C LEU A 263 -27.01 8.45 2.36
N CYS A 264 -26.31 7.33 2.08
CA CYS A 264 -25.82 6.42 3.12
C CYS A 264 -24.83 7.10 4.08
N ILE A 265 -23.93 7.93 3.56
CA ILE A 265 -23.01 8.71 4.41
C ILE A 265 -23.79 9.66 5.32
N LEU A 266 -24.75 10.41 4.77
CA LEU A 266 -25.56 11.37 5.54
C LEU A 266 -26.41 10.68 6.61
N GLU A 267 -27.01 9.53 6.29
CA GLU A 267 -27.78 8.74 7.24
C GLU A 267 -26.92 8.23 8.40
N ASN A 268 -25.73 7.69 8.10
CA ASN A 268 -24.78 7.28 9.13
C ASN A 268 -24.36 8.46 10.04
N ILE A 269 -24.14 9.64 9.46
CA ILE A 269 -23.79 10.85 10.22
C ILE A 269 -24.96 11.29 11.10
N HIS A 270 -26.18 11.32 10.56
CA HIS A 270 -27.39 11.65 11.31
C HIS A 270 -27.56 10.73 12.51
N ASN A 271 -27.42 9.41 12.31
CA ASN A 271 -27.54 8.42 13.39
C ASN A 271 -26.45 8.60 14.47
N ALA A 272 -25.20 8.83 14.06
CA ALA A 272 -24.10 9.09 15.00
C ALA A 272 -24.28 10.37 15.84
N LEU A 273 -24.92 11.39 15.27
CA LEU A 273 -25.20 12.65 15.97
C LEU A 273 -26.43 12.55 16.90
N ALA A 274 -27.45 11.80 16.49
CA ALA A 274 -28.66 11.57 17.28
C ALA A 274 -28.37 10.86 18.62
N GLU A 275 -27.32 10.03 18.70
CA GLU A 275 -26.91 9.33 19.92
C GLU A 275 -26.56 10.25 21.10
N LYS A 276 -26.22 11.53 20.88
CA LYS A 276 -25.63 12.39 21.93
C LYS A 276 -26.49 13.51 22.48
N SER A 277 -27.57 13.94 21.80
CA SER A 277 -28.57 14.91 22.29
C SER A 277 -29.44 15.40 21.12
N SER A 278 -30.77 15.45 21.26
CA SER A 278 -31.70 15.61 20.14
C SER A 278 -31.73 16.98 19.42
N ASN A 279 -31.04 18.01 19.90
CA ASN A 279 -31.10 19.38 19.34
C ASN A 279 -29.71 19.96 19.12
N GLN A 280 -28.97 19.46 18.13
CA GLN A 280 -27.75 20.12 17.64
C GLN A 280 -28.06 20.82 16.31
N PRO A 281 -27.64 22.09 16.11
CA PRO A 281 -27.84 22.82 14.83
C PRO A 281 -27.19 22.12 13.63
N ILE A 282 -26.25 21.21 13.91
CA ILE A 282 -25.62 20.35 12.92
C ILE A 282 -26.63 19.39 12.26
N MET A 283 -27.68 18.98 12.98
CA MET A 283 -28.72 18.09 12.45
C MET A 283 -29.56 18.76 11.37
N ASP A 284 -29.87 20.04 11.53
CA ASP A 284 -30.61 20.82 10.54
C ASP A 284 -29.82 20.92 9.23
N ILE A 285 -28.50 21.11 9.33
CA ILE A 285 -27.60 21.12 8.17
C ILE A 285 -27.59 19.76 7.47
N VAL A 286 -27.54 18.66 8.22
CA VAL A 286 -27.55 17.31 7.64
C VAL A 286 -28.86 17.04 6.89
N ASN A 287 -30.00 17.46 7.45
CA ASN A 287 -31.30 17.30 6.80
C ASN A 287 -31.39 18.13 5.51
N LEU A 288 -30.92 19.38 5.54
CA LEU A 288 -30.91 20.23 4.35
C LEU A 288 -30.04 19.64 3.22
N ILE A 289 -28.87 19.09 3.54
CA ILE A 289 -28.02 18.41 2.54
C ILE A 289 -28.72 17.15 2.00
N LYS A 290 -29.48 16.43 2.85
CA LYS A 290 -30.22 15.24 2.44
C LYS A 290 -31.34 15.58 1.46
N ASP A 291 -32.04 16.68 1.67
CA ASP A 291 -33.07 17.19 0.78
C ASP A 291 -32.47 17.59 -0.58
N GLU A 292 -31.29 18.22 -0.60
CA GLU A 292 -30.57 18.56 -1.84
C GLU A 292 -30.09 17.33 -2.62
N CYS A 293 -29.85 16.21 -1.94
CA CYS A 293 -29.40 14.95 -2.56
C CYS A 293 -30.55 14.05 -3.04
N SER A 294 -31.79 14.31 -2.60
CA SER A 294 -32.95 13.44 -2.83
C SER A 294 -33.54 13.67 -4.22
#